data_AF-A0A1L9AYR6-F1
#
_entry.id   AF-A0A1L9AYR6-F1
#
_cell.length_a   1.000
_cell.length_b   1.000
_cell.length_c   1.000
_cell.angle_alpha   90.00
_cell.angle_beta   90.00
_cell.angle_gamma   90.00
#
_symmetry.space_group_name_H-M   'P 1'
#
loop_
_entity.id
_entity.type
_entity.pdbx_description
1 polymer ?
#
loop_
_entity_poly.entity_id
_entity_poly.type
_entity_poly.pdbx_seq_one_letter_code
_entity_poly.pdbx_strand_id
1 'polypeptide(L)'
;MPWNLFLGNAAHRLIAFMYGINHPSSRVYYNTKSIKAITEETGFGDSSRLLPGDLKICPDITDVSVLVLFEIKPGGEQAFEEGREEVRTYLAALNRAILNNQHFTGGRDFQGEVLIRFAGGQYIWKLEWKTTAPGVVQYKWTRSLQRFESEEAAYKSGQWVDLSVEEIRQYGGWVAQAVEGMVSRREKLTSISGTMGMVIDLIGGVATTIVWGAILGRIGSGAQQPPSQGGGQVIPFPARPPPSAPPAQRPASGMSLPR
;
A
#
# COMPACT_ATOMS: atom_id res chain seq x y z
N MET A 1 -11.79 21.97 -2.41
CA MET A 1 -11.43 20.90 -1.46
C MET A 1 -10.19 20.15 -1.97
N PRO A 2 -8.96 20.62 -1.68
CA PRO A 2 -7.72 19.98 -2.19
C PRO A 2 -7.16 18.87 -1.27
N TRP A 3 -7.59 18.80 -0.01
CA TRP A 3 -6.91 17.97 1.01
C TRP A 3 -7.16 16.46 0.88
N ASN A 4 -8.38 16.05 0.49
CA ASN A 4 -8.67 14.64 0.17
C ASN A 4 -7.88 14.17 -1.06
N LEU A 5 -7.60 15.07 -2.00
CA LEU A 5 -6.76 14.78 -3.17
C LEU A 5 -5.32 14.51 -2.75
N PHE A 6 -4.79 15.20 -1.74
CA PHE A 6 -3.43 14.95 -1.25
C PHE A 6 -3.27 13.56 -0.63
N LEU A 7 -4.18 13.14 0.27
CA LEU A 7 -4.12 11.80 0.86
C LEU A 7 -4.43 10.69 -0.15
N GLY A 8 -5.31 10.94 -1.12
CA GLY A 8 -5.55 10.03 -2.24
C GLY A 8 -4.30 9.85 -3.10
N ASN A 9 -3.71 10.94 -3.59
CA ASN A 9 -2.50 10.88 -4.40
C ASN A 9 -1.34 10.21 -3.65
N ALA A 10 -1.19 10.50 -2.35
CA ALA A 10 -0.19 9.86 -1.50
C ALA A 10 -0.43 8.34 -1.38
N ALA A 11 -1.68 7.91 -1.19
CA ALA A 11 -2.02 6.49 -1.14
C ALA A 11 -1.72 5.79 -2.47
N HIS A 12 -2.19 6.35 -3.59
CA HIS A 12 -1.97 5.78 -4.92
C HIS A 12 -0.47 5.63 -5.20
N ARG A 13 0.31 6.70 -4.98
CA ARG A 13 1.75 6.68 -5.24
C ARG A 13 2.48 5.68 -4.35
N LEU A 14 2.14 5.61 -3.06
CA LEU A 14 2.77 4.69 -2.12
C LEU A 14 2.42 3.22 -2.42
N ILE A 15 1.15 2.92 -2.68
CA ILE A 15 0.68 1.57 -2.99
C ILE A 15 1.28 1.08 -4.30
N ALA A 16 1.27 1.89 -5.35
CA ALA A 16 1.90 1.59 -6.64
C ALA A 16 3.40 1.33 -6.50
N PHE A 17 4.09 2.19 -5.74
CA PHE A 17 5.49 2.01 -5.42
C PHE A 17 5.75 0.69 -4.68
N MET A 18 4.96 0.36 -3.66
CA MET A 18 5.07 -0.89 -2.91
C MET A 18 4.81 -2.12 -3.77
N TYR A 19 3.90 -2.04 -4.74
CA TYR A 19 3.71 -3.09 -5.72
C TYR A 19 4.99 -3.36 -6.50
N GLY A 20 5.66 -2.30 -7.01
CA GLY A 20 6.93 -2.44 -7.72
C GLY A 20 8.05 -3.05 -6.88
N ILE A 21 8.14 -2.68 -5.60
CA ILE A 21 9.12 -3.27 -4.67
C ILE A 21 8.89 -4.76 -4.45
N ASN A 22 7.62 -5.19 -4.38
CA ASN A 22 7.26 -6.59 -4.19
C ASN A 22 7.38 -7.42 -5.49
N HIS A 23 7.50 -6.76 -6.64
CA HIS A 23 7.61 -7.39 -7.96
C HIS A 23 8.81 -6.83 -8.75
N PRO A 24 10.05 -7.00 -8.25
CA PRO A 24 11.23 -6.31 -8.81
C PRO A 24 11.62 -6.76 -10.23
N SER A 25 11.15 -7.94 -10.66
CA SER A 25 11.35 -8.46 -12.02
C SER A 25 10.21 -8.10 -12.99
N SER A 26 9.11 -7.54 -12.48
CA SER A 26 7.97 -7.17 -13.31
C SER A 26 8.20 -5.83 -14.00
N ARG A 27 7.72 -5.73 -15.24
CA ARG A 27 7.58 -4.45 -15.94
C ARG A 27 6.23 -3.85 -15.56
N VAL A 28 6.25 -2.86 -14.67
CA VAL A 28 5.05 -2.24 -14.11
C VAL A 28 4.93 -0.78 -14.58
N TYR A 29 3.71 -0.38 -14.90
CA TYR A 29 3.34 1.00 -15.23
C TYR A 29 2.36 1.53 -14.19
N TYR A 30 2.49 2.82 -13.90
CA TYR A 30 1.66 3.52 -12.91
C TYR A 30 0.83 4.61 -13.57
N ASN A 31 -0.18 5.10 -12.84
CA ASN A 31 -1.23 6.09 -13.16
C ASN A 31 -0.91 7.33 -14.05
N THR A 32 0.33 7.51 -14.49
CA THR A 32 0.76 8.53 -15.46
C THR A 32 0.87 8.01 -16.89
N LYS A 33 0.85 6.69 -17.10
CA LYS A 33 1.01 6.05 -18.41
C LYS A 33 -0.33 5.56 -18.94
N SER A 34 -0.74 6.07 -20.10
CA SER A 34 -1.99 5.64 -20.72
C SER A 34 -1.88 4.24 -21.32
N ILE A 35 -3.01 3.54 -21.46
CA ILE A 35 -3.06 2.22 -22.12
C ILE A 35 -2.46 2.27 -23.53
N LYS A 36 -2.65 3.37 -24.28
CA LYS A 36 -2.00 3.56 -25.58
C LYS A 36 -0.47 3.52 -25.44
N ALA A 37 0.08 4.34 -24.54
CA ALA A 37 1.53 4.41 -24.33
C ALA A 37 2.09 3.06 -23.86
N ILE A 38 1.39 2.38 -22.95
CA ILE A 38 1.77 1.05 -22.46
C ILE A 38 1.79 0.04 -23.62
N THR A 39 0.75 0.01 -24.44
CA THR A 39 0.64 -0.92 -25.58
C THR A 39 1.77 -0.69 -26.59
N GLU A 40 2.05 0.56 -26.93
CA GLU A 40 3.09 0.94 -27.90
C GLU A 40 4.51 0.65 -27.39
N GLU A 41 4.79 0.92 -26.12
CA GLU A 41 6.13 0.76 -25.53
C GLU A 41 6.48 -0.72 -25.26
N THR A 42 5.48 -1.56 -25.05
CA THR A 42 5.67 -2.98 -24.69
C THR A 42 5.61 -3.90 -25.89
N GLY A 43 4.90 -3.51 -26.95
CA GLY A 43 4.71 -4.34 -28.14
C GLY A 43 3.86 -5.60 -27.89
N PHE A 44 3.14 -5.72 -26.77
CA PHE A 44 2.25 -6.88 -26.53
C PHE A 44 0.96 -6.82 -27.37
N GLY A 45 0.65 -5.66 -27.94
CA GLY A 45 -0.63 -5.39 -28.57
C GLY A 45 -0.56 -4.38 -29.71
N ASP A 46 -1.72 -4.09 -30.28
CA ASP A 46 -1.92 -3.13 -31.36
C ASP A 46 -2.79 -1.97 -30.88
N SER A 47 -2.17 -0.79 -30.74
CA SER A 47 -2.83 0.42 -30.26
C SER A 47 -3.90 0.95 -31.23
N SER A 48 -3.88 0.53 -32.52
CA SER A 48 -4.92 0.89 -33.49
C SER A 48 -6.28 0.24 -33.20
N ARG A 49 -6.29 -0.81 -32.37
CA ARG A 49 -7.50 -1.50 -31.90
C ARG A 49 -8.17 -0.80 -30.71
N LEU A 50 -7.53 0.22 -30.13
CA LEU A 50 -8.12 1.00 -29.03
C LEU A 50 -9.20 1.96 -29.56
N LEU A 51 -10.27 2.14 -28.78
CA LEU A 51 -11.28 3.15 -29.10
C LEU A 51 -10.76 4.55 -28.74
N PRO A 52 -11.29 5.64 -29.35
CA PRO A 52 -10.85 7.00 -29.03
C PRO A 52 -10.88 7.36 -27.53
N GLY A 53 -11.84 6.81 -26.78
CA GLY A 53 -11.94 6.99 -25.32
C GLY A 53 -10.84 6.27 -24.52
N ASP A 54 -10.29 5.17 -25.06
CA ASP A 54 -9.31 4.34 -24.37
C ASP A 54 -7.88 4.89 -24.44
N LEU A 55 -7.64 5.84 -25.36
CA LEU A 55 -6.28 6.31 -25.63
C LEU A 55 -5.66 7.08 -24.44
N LYS A 56 -6.50 7.60 -23.55
CA LYS A 56 -6.12 8.50 -22.46
C LYS A 56 -6.37 7.92 -21.08
N ILE A 57 -6.99 6.75 -20.96
CA ILE A 57 -7.19 6.12 -19.65
C ILE A 57 -5.86 5.58 -19.13
N CYS A 58 -5.64 5.79 -17.84
CA CYS A 58 -4.41 5.48 -17.14
C CYS A 58 -4.75 4.64 -15.90
N PRO A 59 -4.67 3.30 -15.99
CA PRO A 59 -4.88 2.45 -14.83
C PRO A 59 -3.88 2.77 -13.72
N ASP A 60 -4.27 2.58 -12.46
CA ASP A 60 -3.39 2.94 -11.35
C ASP A 60 -2.12 2.10 -11.30
N ILE A 61 -2.25 0.78 -11.53
CA ILE A 61 -1.14 -0.16 -11.68
C ILE A 61 -1.45 -1.09 -12.85
N THR A 62 -0.52 -1.20 -13.81
CA THR A 62 -0.55 -2.20 -14.87
C THR A 62 0.76 -2.98 -14.87
N ASP A 63 0.70 -4.27 -14.57
CA ASP A 63 1.84 -5.18 -14.68
C ASP A 63 1.72 -5.99 -15.97
N VAL A 64 2.59 -5.69 -16.93
CA VAL A 64 2.57 -6.33 -18.25
C VAL A 64 3.35 -7.64 -18.29
N SER A 65 4.13 -7.93 -17.24
CA SER A 65 4.85 -9.20 -17.12
C SER A 65 3.91 -10.35 -16.77
N VAL A 66 2.89 -10.09 -15.94
CA VAL A 66 1.88 -11.09 -15.56
C VAL A 66 0.46 -10.75 -16.05
N LEU A 67 0.33 -9.69 -16.85
CA LEU A 67 -0.91 -9.25 -17.48
C LEU A 67 -2.03 -9.01 -16.45
N VAL A 68 -1.75 -8.21 -15.42
CA VAL A 68 -2.75 -7.79 -14.44
C VAL A 68 -2.84 -6.28 -14.33
N LEU A 69 -4.01 -5.81 -13.93
CA LEU A 69 -4.22 -4.42 -13.56
C LEU A 69 -4.88 -4.28 -12.19
N PHE A 70 -4.64 -3.14 -11.55
CA PHE A 70 -5.32 -2.73 -10.34
C PHE A 70 -5.73 -1.25 -10.42
N GLU A 71 -6.93 -0.97 -9.90
CA GLU A 71 -7.43 0.35 -9.54
C GLU A 71 -7.42 0.51 -8.02
N ILE A 72 -6.95 1.66 -7.57
CA ILE A 72 -6.79 1.99 -6.16
C ILE A 72 -7.91 2.95 -5.76
N LYS A 73 -8.64 2.63 -4.71
CA LYS A 73 -9.78 3.41 -4.24
C LYS A 73 -9.77 3.57 -2.73
N PRO A 74 -10.30 4.67 -2.17
CA PRO A 74 -10.55 4.71 -0.73
C PRO A 74 -11.56 3.62 -0.33
N GLY A 75 -11.52 3.22 0.94
CA GLY A 75 -12.52 2.31 1.51
C GLY A 75 -13.93 2.91 1.46
N GLY A 76 -14.91 2.08 1.15
CA GLY A 76 -16.33 2.46 1.06
C GLY A 76 -17.03 1.80 -0.12
N GLU A 77 -18.35 1.66 -0.05
CA GLU A 77 -19.15 0.97 -1.07
C GLU A 77 -19.21 1.73 -2.40
N GLN A 78 -19.38 3.05 -2.36
CA GLN A 78 -19.40 3.88 -3.58
C GLN A 78 -18.07 3.76 -4.33
N ALA A 79 -16.94 3.97 -3.64
CA ALA A 79 -15.62 3.89 -4.23
C ALA A 79 -15.27 2.48 -4.72
N PHE A 80 -15.82 1.44 -4.07
CA PHE A 80 -15.71 0.06 -4.52
C PHE A 80 -16.40 -0.15 -5.87
N GLU A 81 -17.64 0.32 -6.03
CA GLU A 81 -18.36 0.13 -7.29
C GLU A 81 -17.76 0.96 -8.43
N GLU A 82 -17.33 2.19 -8.15
CA GLU A 82 -16.55 3.01 -9.08
C GLU A 82 -15.29 2.26 -9.55
N GLY A 83 -14.52 1.69 -8.62
CA GLY A 83 -13.34 0.89 -8.95
C GLY A 83 -13.67 -0.34 -9.81
N ARG A 84 -14.79 -1.03 -9.57
CA ARG A 84 -15.21 -2.17 -10.39
C ARG A 84 -15.54 -1.79 -11.82
N GLU A 85 -16.21 -0.67 -12.02
CA GLU A 85 -16.55 -0.17 -13.36
C GLU A 85 -15.31 0.29 -14.12
N GLU A 86 -14.37 0.97 -13.46
CA GLU A 86 -13.08 1.34 -14.04
C GLU A 86 -12.25 0.12 -14.43
N VAL A 87 -12.11 -0.87 -13.54
CA VAL A 87 -11.41 -2.13 -13.85
C VAL A 87 -12.04 -2.81 -15.07
N ARG A 88 -13.37 -2.90 -15.14
CA ARG A 88 -14.06 -3.50 -16.30
C ARG A 88 -13.73 -2.75 -17.59
N THR A 89 -13.77 -1.42 -17.53
CA THR A 89 -13.47 -0.54 -18.67
C THR A 89 -12.04 -0.72 -19.14
N TYR A 90 -11.09 -0.73 -18.21
CA TYR A 90 -9.66 -0.78 -18.53
C TYR A 90 -9.24 -2.17 -19.02
N LEU A 91 -9.80 -3.23 -18.43
CA LEU A 91 -9.62 -4.59 -18.94
C LEU A 91 -10.18 -4.73 -20.35
N ALA A 92 -11.37 -4.18 -20.64
CA ALA A 92 -11.94 -4.23 -21.98
C ALA A 92 -11.05 -3.51 -23.00
N ALA A 93 -10.46 -2.36 -22.64
CA ALA A 93 -9.53 -1.63 -23.49
C ALA A 93 -8.22 -2.41 -23.74
N LEU A 94 -7.54 -2.88 -22.69
CA LEU A 94 -6.31 -3.65 -22.80
C LEU A 94 -6.50 -4.94 -23.61
N ASN A 95 -7.58 -5.66 -23.36
CA ASN A 95 -7.88 -6.92 -24.04
C ASN A 95 -8.35 -6.75 -25.48
N ARG A 96 -8.80 -5.55 -25.86
CA ARG A 96 -9.02 -5.23 -27.27
C ARG A 96 -7.70 -5.03 -28.02
N ALA A 97 -6.71 -4.44 -27.36
CA ALA A 97 -5.41 -4.15 -27.94
C ALA A 97 -4.48 -5.38 -27.97
N ILE A 98 -4.53 -6.27 -26.97
CA ILE A 98 -3.62 -7.40 -26.86
C ILE A 98 -3.70 -8.38 -28.05
N LEU A 99 -2.56 -8.95 -28.41
CA LEU A 99 -2.42 -9.96 -29.46
C LEU A 99 -2.08 -11.35 -28.87
N ASN A 100 -1.94 -12.36 -29.73
CA ASN A 100 -1.40 -13.68 -29.38
C ASN A 100 -2.17 -14.48 -28.31
N ASN A 101 -3.50 -14.33 -28.26
CA ASN A 101 -4.38 -15.03 -27.30
C ASN A 101 -4.02 -14.82 -25.81
N GLN A 102 -3.25 -13.78 -25.50
CA GLN A 102 -3.02 -13.35 -24.13
C GLN A 102 -4.20 -12.51 -23.64
N HIS A 103 -4.34 -12.37 -22.33
CA HIS A 103 -5.45 -11.63 -21.74
C HIS A 103 -5.07 -11.03 -20.39
N PHE A 104 -5.32 -9.74 -20.22
CA PHE A 104 -5.23 -9.04 -18.95
C PHE A 104 -6.37 -9.43 -18.01
N THR A 105 -6.07 -9.58 -16.73
CA THR A 105 -7.07 -9.85 -15.69
C THR A 105 -6.97 -8.85 -14.54
N GLY A 106 -8.04 -8.74 -13.75
CA GLY A 106 -7.97 -8.00 -12.50
C GLY A 106 -7.05 -8.73 -11.52
N GLY A 107 -6.01 -8.06 -11.04
CA GLY A 107 -5.05 -8.66 -10.12
C GLY A 107 -5.68 -9.07 -8.78
N ARG A 108 -5.01 -9.98 -8.07
CA ARG A 108 -5.50 -10.58 -6.81
C ARG A 108 -4.42 -10.52 -5.74
N ASP A 109 -4.84 -10.76 -4.49
CA ASP A 109 -3.96 -10.99 -3.35
C ASP A 109 -2.92 -9.89 -3.07
N PHE A 110 -3.18 -8.65 -3.52
CA PHE A 110 -2.31 -7.52 -3.25
C PHE A 110 -2.80 -6.75 -2.02
N GLN A 111 -2.01 -6.82 -0.96
CA GLN A 111 -2.30 -6.17 0.31
C GLN A 111 -1.01 -5.73 1.01
N GLY A 112 -1.14 -4.80 1.94
CA GLY A 112 -0.02 -4.34 2.75
C GLY A 112 -0.41 -3.20 3.66
N GLU A 113 0.55 -2.74 4.44
CA GLU A 113 0.41 -1.57 5.28
C GLU A 113 1.75 -0.86 5.48
N VAL A 114 1.70 0.46 5.69
CA VAL A 114 2.89 1.29 5.95
C VAL A 114 2.59 2.23 7.10
N LEU A 115 3.60 2.45 7.94
CA LEU A 115 3.56 3.40 9.05
C LEU A 115 4.37 4.66 8.71
N ILE A 116 3.81 5.82 9.03
CA ILE A 116 4.42 7.12 8.80
C ILE A 116 4.45 7.90 10.11
N ARG A 117 5.64 8.35 10.52
CA ARG A 117 5.83 9.18 11.71
C ARG A 117 6.28 10.57 11.30
N PHE A 118 5.55 11.60 11.70
CA PHE A 118 5.96 12.98 11.43
C PHE A 118 7.05 13.43 12.41
N ALA A 119 8.00 14.26 11.96
CA ALA A 119 9.17 14.69 12.75
C ALA A 119 8.80 15.51 14.00
N GLY A 120 7.55 15.96 14.12
CA GLY A 120 7.02 16.62 15.31
C GLY A 120 6.62 15.70 16.47
N GLY A 121 6.95 14.39 16.42
CA GLY A 121 6.67 13.45 17.53
C GLY A 121 5.17 13.26 17.80
N GLN A 122 4.33 13.42 16.77
CA GLN A 122 2.88 13.33 16.87
C GLN A 122 2.38 11.88 16.75
N TYR A 123 1.11 11.69 16.39
CA TYR A 123 0.54 10.39 16.09
C TYR A 123 1.29 9.69 14.96
N ILE A 124 1.30 8.36 15.01
CA ILE A 124 1.81 7.51 13.94
C ILE A 124 0.66 7.21 13.01
N TRP A 125 0.85 7.47 11.73
CA TRP A 125 -0.17 7.26 10.70
C TRP A 125 0.03 5.90 10.06
N LYS A 126 -1.06 5.28 9.66
CA LYS A 126 -1.06 3.99 8.99
C LYS A 126 -1.88 4.07 7.71
N LEU A 127 -1.26 3.69 6.60
CA LEU A 127 -1.95 3.33 5.37
C LEU A 127 -2.07 1.81 5.35
N GLU A 128 -3.27 1.28 5.25
CA GLU A 128 -3.51 -0.14 4.97
C GLU A 128 -4.23 -0.26 3.63
N TRP A 129 -3.93 -1.31 2.87
CA TRP A 129 -4.63 -1.61 1.62
C TRP A 129 -4.79 -3.11 1.42
N LYS A 130 -5.83 -3.48 0.66
CA LYS A 130 -6.08 -4.86 0.25
C LYS A 130 -6.90 -4.91 -1.03
N THR A 131 -6.69 -5.95 -1.84
CA THR A 131 -7.58 -6.29 -2.94
C THR A 131 -8.93 -6.76 -2.39
N THR A 132 -10.02 -6.07 -2.71
CA THR A 132 -11.39 -6.41 -2.26
C THR A 132 -12.23 -7.09 -3.33
N ALA A 133 -11.85 -6.92 -4.60
CA ALA A 133 -12.34 -7.68 -5.75
C ALA A 133 -11.21 -7.77 -6.80
N PRO A 134 -11.25 -8.69 -7.78
CA PRO A 134 -10.23 -8.74 -8.83
C PRO A 134 -10.01 -7.38 -9.48
N GLY A 135 -8.78 -6.86 -9.37
CA GLY A 135 -8.37 -5.55 -9.86
C GLY A 135 -8.76 -4.35 -8.99
N VAL A 136 -9.50 -4.51 -7.89
CA VAL A 136 -9.88 -3.38 -7.01
C VAL A 136 -9.11 -3.45 -5.70
N VAL A 137 -8.26 -2.48 -5.45
CA VAL A 137 -7.51 -2.29 -4.20
C VAL A 137 -8.18 -1.18 -3.40
N GLN A 138 -8.67 -1.48 -2.20
CA GLN A 138 -9.16 -0.46 -1.30
C GLN A 138 -8.16 -0.14 -0.22
N TYR A 139 -7.97 1.15 0.05
CA TYR A 139 -7.07 1.64 1.10
C TYR A 139 -7.80 2.41 2.19
N LYS A 140 -7.18 2.47 3.36
CA LYS A 140 -7.62 3.25 4.50
C LYS A 140 -6.46 3.93 5.18
N TRP A 141 -6.61 5.23 5.44
CA TRP A 141 -5.73 5.97 6.33
C TRP A 141 -6.31 5.96 7.75
N THR A 142 -5.45 5.65 8.71
CA THR A 142 -5.74 5.75 10.15
C THR A 142 -4.55 6.37 10.86
N ARG A 143 -4.72 6.69 12.14
CA ARG A 143 -3.61 7.06 13.02
C ARG A 143 -3.69 6.34 14.35
N SER A 144 -2.60 6.32 15.09
CA SER A 144 -2.57 5.81 16.45
C SER A 144 -3.54 6.61 17.34
N LEU A 145 -4.22 5.93 18.26
CA LEU A 145 -5.16 6.56 19.21
C LEU A 145 -4.44 7.60 20.08
N GLN A 146 -3.24 7.25 20.53
CA GLN A 146 -2.35 8.07 21.34
C GLN A 146 -1.00 8.23 20.65
N ARG A 147 -0.13 9.08 21.21
CA ARG A 147 1.25 9.21 20.75
C ARG A 147 2.08 8.02 21.22
N PHE A 148 3.08 7.66 20.43
CA PHE A 148 4.02 6.59 20.74
C PHE A 148 5.44 7.03 20.43
N GLU A 149 6.39 6.54 21.22
CA GLU A 149 7.82 6.80 21.04
C GLU A 149 8.41 6.06 19.83
N SER A 150 7.72 5.03 19.33
CA SER A 150 8.10 4.27 18.13
C SER A 150 6.90 3.69 17.38
N GLU A 151 7.11 3.41 16.09
CA GLU A 151 6.21 2.76 15.15
C GLU A 151 5.86 1.35 15.63
N GLU A 152 6.84 0.62 16.15
CA GLU A 152 6.65 -0.71 16.71
C GLU A 152 5.70 -0.69 17.91
N ALA A 153 5.85 0.29 18.81
CA ALA A 153 4.97 0.44 19.96
C ALA A 153 3.54 0.79 19.53
N ALA A 154 3.37 1.71 18.57
CA ALA A 154 2.05 2.00 18.01
C ALA A 154 1.43 0.77 17.35
N TYR A 155 2.21 0.02 16.57
CA TYR A 155 1.75 -1.18 15.89
C TYR A 155 1.28 -2.26 16.85
N LYS A 156 2.08 -2.56 17.88
CA LYS A 156 1.75 -3.54 18.91
C LYS A 156 0.52 -3.14 19.73
N SER A 157 0.27 -1.83 19.91
CA SER A 157 -0.93 -1.37 20.60
C SER A 157 -2.22 -1.79 19.89
N GLY A 158 -2.20 -1.86 18.54
CA GLY A 158 -3.37 -2.15 17.72
C GLY A 158 -4.48 -1.11 17.81
N GLN A 159 -4.24 0.05 18.43
CA GLN A 159 -5.22 1.10 18.65
C GLN A 159 -5.15 2.14 17.54
N TRP A 160 -5.91 1.89 16.46
CA TRP A 160 -5.99 2.75 15.29
C TRP A 160 -7.35 3.44 15.21
N VAL A 161 -7.36 4.74 14.93
CA VAL A 161 -8.58 5.53 14.77
C VAL A 161 -8.63 6.21 13.41
N ASP A 162 -9.86 6.47 12.96
CA ASP A 162 -10.11 7.20 11.72
C ASP A 162 -9.67 8.66 11.85
N LEU A 163 -9.19 9.20 10.73
CA LEU A 163 -8.75 10.59 10.68
C LEU A 163 -9.95 11.54 10.69
N SER A 164 -9.87 12.58 11.52
CA SER A 164 -10.86 13.66 11.46
C SER A 164 -10.65 14.53 10.22
N VAL A 165 -11.69 15.27 9.82
CA VAL A 165 -11.60 16.21 8.69
C VAL A 165 -10.54 17.28 8.95
N GLU A 166 -10.42 17.74 10.19
CA GLU A 166 -9.42 18.71 10.64
C GLU A 166 -8.00 18.14 10.49
N GLU A 167 -7.79 16.88 10.85
CA GLU A 167 -6.50 16.20 10.72
C GLU A 167 -6.10 16.03 9.26
N ILE A 168 -7.05 15.65 8.39
CA ILE A 168 -6.82 15.55 6.95
C ILE A 168 -6.42 16.91 6.38
N ARG A 169 -7.09 18.00 6.79
CA ARG A 169 -6.78 19.37 6.35
C ARG A 169 -5.40 19.82 6.82
N GLN A 170 -5.05 19.52 8.06
CA GLN A 170 -3.79 19.96 8.66
C GLN A 170 -2.58 19.20 8.10
N TYR A 171 -2.71 17.88 7.94
CA TYR A 171 -1.57 17.01 7.67
C TYR A 171 -1.54 16.41 6.26
N GLY A 172 -2.64 16.48 5.51
CA GLY A 172 -2.73 15.84 4.18
C GLY A 172 -1.63 16.29 3.21
N GLY A 173 -1.29 17.58 3.23
CA GLY A 173 -0.18 18.11 2.42
C GLY A 173 1.19 17.57 2.85
N TRP A 174 1.41 17.38 4.16
CA TRP A 174 2.67 16.84 4.69
C TRP A 174 2.81 15.34 4.38
N VAL A 175 1.72 14.58 4.44
CA VAL A 175 1.70 13.17 4.03
C VAL A 175 2.10 13.06 2.55
N ALA A 176 1.50 13.86 1.68
CA ALA A 176 1.82 13.86 0.26
C ALA A 176 3.29 14.21 0.00
N GLN A 177 3.84 15.23 0.68
CA GLN A 177 5.25 15.59 0.57
C GLN A 177 6.20 14.50 1.07
N ALA A 178 5.86 13.85 2.18
CA ALA A 178 6.65 12.76 2.74
C ALA A 178 6.68 11.55 1.79
N VAL A 179 5.53 11.16 1.23
CA VAL A 179 5.44 10.09 0.23
C VAL A 179 6.22 10.47 -1.03
N GLU A 180 6.05 11.69 -1.54
CA GLU A 180 6.76 12.19 -2.72
C GLU A 180 8.28 12.12 -2.53
N GLY A 181 8.77 12.64 -1.40
CA GLY A 181 10.20 12.63 -1.08
C GLY A 181 10.76 11.22 -0.94
N MET A 182 10.00 10.30 -0.36
CA MET A 182 10.38 8.88 -0.25
C MET A 182 10.47 8.20 -1.61
N VAL A 183 9.41 8.28 -2.43
CA VAL A 183 9.31 7.58 -3.71
C VAL A 183 10.34 8.14 -4.69
N SER A 184 10.43 9.46 -4.84
CA SER A 184 11.38 10.11 -5.75
C SER A 184 12.85 9.81 -5.41
N ARG A 185 13.21 9.76 -4.11
CA ARG A 185 14.59 9.38 -3.71
C ARG A 185 14.91 7.94 -4.10
N ARG A 186 13.95 7.02 -3.97
CA ARG A 186 14.16 5.61 -4.29
C ARG A 186 14.21 5.35 -5.79
N GLU A 187 13.35 5.99 -6.58
CA GLU A 187 13.44 5.96 -8.06
C GLU A 187 14.81 6.46 -8.56
N LYS A 188 15.38 7.46 -7.87
CA LYS A 188 16.73 7.94 -8.15
C LYS A 188 17.83 6.96 -7.73
N LEU A 189 17.62 6.12 -6.73
CA LEU A 189 18.60 5.12 -6.28
C LEU A 189 18.52 3.81 -7.09
N THR A 190 17.32 3.39 -7.51
CA THR A 190 17.13 2.19 -8.36
C THR A 190 17.66 2.38 -9.79
N SER A 191 17.73 3.63 -10.28
CA SER A 191 18.44 3.93 -11.53
C SER A 191 19.97 3.83 -11.41
N ILE A 192 20.51 3.68 -10.19
CA ILE A 192 21.95 3.68 -9.91
C ILE A 192 22.48 2.29 -9.50
N SER A 193 21.68 1.37 -8.94
CA SER A 193 22.14 0.01 -8.58
C SER A 193 20.99 -0.98 -8.37
N GLY A 194 21.21 -2.23 -8.79
CA GLY A 194 20.26 -3.34 -8.77
C GLY A 194 19.95 -3.92 -7.37
N THR A 195 18.75 -4.48 -7.28
CA THR A 195 18.21 -5.44 -6.30
C THR A 195 18.71 -5.33 -4.85
N MET A 196 17.94 -4.65 -4.01
CA MET A 196 18.03 -4.83 -2.55
C MET A 196 16.63 -4.82 -1.92
N GLY A 197 16.31 -5.91 -1.22
CA GLY A 197 15.28 -5.91 -0.18
C GLY A 197 15.81 -5.13 1.02
N MET A 198 15.14 -4.04 1.38
CA MET A 198 15.50 -3.22 2.54
C MET A 198 14.26 -2.68 3.22
N VAL A 199 14.25 -2.79 4.56
CA VAL A 199 13.46 -1.96 5.46
C VAL A 199 14.24 -0.66 5.61
N ILE A 200 13.61 0.47 5.28
CA ILE A 200 14.26 1.79 5.28
C ILE A 200 13.58 2.68 6.30
N ASP A 201 14.40 3.31 7.13
CA ASP A 201 14.05 4.40 8.04
C ASP A 201 14.38 5.73 7.34
N LEU A 202 13.40 6.59 7.10
CA LEU A 202 13.50 7.67 6.11
C LEU A 202 13.59 9.05 6.77
N ILE A 203 14.79 9.52 7.12
CA ILE A 203 14.99 10.85 7.71
C ILE A 203 14.94 11.93 6.62
N GLY A 204 13.89 12.75 6.64
CA GLY A 204 13.85 14.07 6.02
C GLY A 204 13.42 15.09 7.06
N GLY A 205 13.84 16.36 6.93
CA GLY A 205 13.66 17.43 7.95
C GLY A 205 12.22 17.74 8.42
N VAL A 206 11.21 16.94 8.03
CA VAL A 206 9.81 17.08 8.44
C VAL A 206 9.11 15.73 8.77
N ALA A 207 9.65 14.56 8.39
CA ALA A 207 9.06 13.25 8.72
C ALA A 207 10.06 12.09 8.63
N THR A 208 9.75 11.00 9.36
CA THR A 208 10.41 9.69 9.33
C THR A 208 9.41 8.63 8.86
N THR A 209 9.73 7.87 7.81
CA THR A 209 8.84 6.82 7.27
C THR A 209 9.50 5.46 7.41
N ILE A 210 8.79 4.46 7.96
CA ILE A 210 9.24 3.06 8.01
C ILE A 210 8.25 2.19 7.23
N VAL A 211 8.75 1.56 6.17
CA VAL A 211 7.98 0.70 5.27
C VAL A 211 8.08 -0.75 5.73
N TRP A 212 6.95 -1.40 6.00
CA TRP A 212 6.87 -2.84 6.30
C TRP A 212 6.21 -3.59 5.12
N GLY A 213 6.81 -4.68 4.67
CA GLY A 213 6.28 -5.56 3.63
C GLY A 213 6.19 -6.99 4.14
N ALA A 214 5.00 -7.61 4.03
CA ALA A 214 4.81 -9.03 4.31
C ALA A 214 5.50 -9.87 3.22
N ILE A 215 6.54 -10.62 3.59
CA ILE A 215 7.13 -11.66 2.74
C ILE A 215 6.53 -13.00 3.17
N LEU A 216 5.76 -13.64 2.29
CA LEU A 216 5.35 -15.04 2.42
C LEU A 216 6.19 -15.89 1.47
N GLY A 217 7.00 -16.82 2.00
CA GLY A 217 7.51 -17.96 1.21
C GLY A 217 8.89 -18.55 1.57
N ARG A 218 8.91 -19.54 2.47
CA ARG A 218 9.79 -20.74 2.59
C ARG A 218 11.35 -20.66 2.67
N ILE A 219 11.82 -21.17 3.82
CA ILE A 219 12.93 -22.10 4.13
C ILE A 219 14.38 -21.60 4.05
N GLY A 220 15.10 -21.74 5.18
CA GLY A 220 16.56 -21.91 5.21
C GLY A 220 17.19 -21.57 6.56
N SER A 221 17.32 -22.56 7.45
CA SER A 221 18.16 -22.48 8.64
C SER A 221 19.64 -22.36 8.26
N GLY A 222 20.30 -21.26 8.64
CA GLY A 222 21.74 -21.10 8.49
C GLY A 222 22.23 -19.80 9.12
N ALA A 223 22.94 -19.91 10.24
CA ALA A 223 23.53 -18.80 10.97
C ALA A 223 24.78 -18.27 10.25
N GLN A 224 24.90 -16.95 10.13
CA GLN A 224 26.17 -16.25 10.02
C GLN A 224 26.01 -14.80 10.52
N GLN A 225 26.78 -14.45 11.56
CA GLN A 225 26.83 -13.10 12.15
C GLN A 225 27.42 -12.08 11.17
N PRO A 226 26.92 -10.83 11.13
CA PRO A 226 27.61 -9.72 10.49
C PRO A 226 28.57 -9.01 11.46
N PRO A 227 29.59 -8.30 10.95
CA PRO A 227 30.59 -7.61 11.74
C PRO A 227 30.04 -6.37 12.44
N SER A 228 30.67 -6.05 13.57
CA SER A 228 30.41 -4.91 14.44
C SER A 228 30.81 -3.59 13.78
N GLN A 229 29.83 -2.71 13.52
CA GLN A 229 29.80 -1.29 13.90
C GLN A 229 28.54 -0.61 13.33
N GLY A 230 27.74 0.01 14.22
CA GLY A 230 26.65 0.94 13.89
C GLY A 230 25.52 0.36 13.05
N GLY A 231 24.63 -0.45 13.63
CA GLY A 231 23.50 -1.02 12.89
C GLY A 231 22.28 -1.27 13.77
N GLY A 232 21.15 -0.65 13.42
CA GLY A 232 19.84 -1.04 13.94
C GLY A 232 19.40 -2.34 13.29
N GLN A 233 18.96 -3.29 14.12
CA GLN A 233 18.61 -4.66 13.74
C GLN A 233 17.11 -4.76 13.43
N VAL A 234 16.74 -5.40 12.32
CA VAL A 234 15.35 -5.69 11.94
C VAL A 234 15.02 -7.13 12.33
N ILE A 235 13.91 -7.33 13.04
CA ILE A 235 13.37 -8.66 13.39
C ILE A 235 12.01 -8.83 12.67
N PRO A 236 11.79 -9.91 11.90
CA PRO A 236 10.47 -10.21 11.36
C PRO A 236 9.54 -10.69 12.48
N PHE A 237 8.37 -10.06 12.65
CA PHE A 237 7.31 -10.61 13.50
C PHE A 237 6.42 -11.57 12.68
N PRO A 238 6.11 -12.78 13.19
CA PRO A 238 5.08 -13.62 12.62
C PRO A 238 3.68 -13.03 12.88
N ALA A 239 2.70 -13.48 12.09
CA ALA A 239 1.30 -13.06 12.16
C ALA A 239 0.75 -13.05 13.59
N ARG A 240 -0.14 -12.09 13.85
CA ARG A 240 -0.83 -11.84 15.13
C ARG A 240 -1.33 -13.16 15.78
N PRO A 241 -1.01 -13.46 17.05
CA PRO A 241 -1.75 -14.48 17.78
C PRO A 241 -3.22 -14.04 17.91
N PRO A 242 -4.19 -14.98 17.86
CA PRO A 242 -5.60 -14.66 18.00
C PRO A 242 -5.85 -13.96 19.35
N PRO A 243 -6.84 -13.06 19.45
CA PRO A 243 -7.13 -12.34 20.68
C PRO A 243 -7.41 -13.33 21.83
N SER A 244 -6.73 -13.12 22.96
CA SER A 244 -6.99 -13.85 24.19
C SER A 244 -8.47 -13.71 24.56
N ALA A 245 -9.10 -14.82 24.91
CA ALA A 245 -10.49 -14.84 25.35
C ALA A 245 -10.72 -13.80 26.46
N PRO A 246 -11.91 -13.15 26.50
CA PRO A 246 -12.23 -12.20 27.54
C PRO A 246 -12.08 -12.84 28.92
N PRO A 247 -11.66 -12.09 29.95
CA PRO A 247 -11.45 -12.63 31.28
C PRO A 247 -12.73 -13.29 31.79
N ALA A 248 -12.59 -14.52 32.30
CA ALA A 248 -13.68 -15.25 32.91
C ALA A 248 -14.38 -14.36 33.95
N GLN A 249 -15.69 -14.17 33.78
CA GLN A 249 -16.52 -13.54 34.81
C GLN A 249 -16.32 -14.32 36.11
N ARG A 250 -15.74 -13.65 37.12
CA ARG A 250 -15.70 -14.20 38.47
C ARG A 250 -17.14 -14.45 38.92
N PRO A 251 -17.45 -15.62 39.52
CA PRO A 251 -18.79 -15.86 40.04
C PRO A 251 -19.11 -14.79 41.10
N ALA A 252 -20.28 -14.17 40.95
CA ALA A 252 -20.81 -13.23 41.91
C ALA A 252 -20.88 -13.90 43.29
N SER A 253 -20.17 -13.33 44.26
CA SER A 253 -20.27 -13.74 45.66
C SER A 253 -21.71 -13.49 46.13
N GLY A 254 -22.31 -14.52 46.72
CA GLY A 254 -23.72 -14.56 47.07
C GLY A 254 -24.15 -13.45 48.02
N MET A 255 -25.26 -12.81 47.69
CA MET A 255 -26.08 -12.08 48.66
C MET A 255 -27.08 -13.06 49.27
N SER A 256 -26.93 -13.33 50.56
CA SER A 256 -27.97 -13.96 51.38
C SER A 256 -29.07 -12.95 51.67
N LEU A 257 -30.33 -13.32 51.40
CA LEU A 257 -31.51 -12.59 51.86
C LEU A 257 -31.83 -12.97 53.31
N PRO A 258 -32.12 -12.01 54.21
CA PRO A 258 -32.67 -12.33 55.52
C PRO A 258 -34.15 -12.68 55.42
N ARG A 259 -34.59 -13.59 56.31
CA ARG A 259 -35.99 -13.96 56.54
C ARG A 259 -36.75 -12.89 57.29
#